data_AF-A0A954Y1W8-F1
#
_entry.id   AF-A0A954Y1W8-F1
#
_cell.length_a   1.000
_cell.length_b   1.000
_cell.length_c   1.000
_cell.angle_alpha   90.00
_cell.angle_beta   90.00
_cell.angle_gamma   90.00
#
_symmetry.space_group_name_H-M   'P 1'
#
loop_
_entity.id
_entity.type
_entity.pdbx_description
1 polymer ?
#
loop_
_entity_poly.entity_id
_entity_poly.type
_entity_poly.pdbx_seq_one_letter_code
_entity_poly.pdbx_strand_id
1 'polypeptide(L)' 'MGIVNVTPDSFSDGGRFRDTGEAAAAAEAMVREGADILDVGGESTRPGA' A
#
# COMPACT_ATOMS: atom_id res chain seq x y z
N MET A 1 -2.00 -3.84 12.38
CA MET A 1 -2.72 -3.20 11.26
C MET A 1 -1.68 -2.66 10.29
N GLY A 2 -1.73 -3.04 9.02
CA GLY A 2 -0.84 -2.56 7.95
C GLY A 2 -1.60 -1.72 6.91
N ILE A 3 -0.92 -0.82 6.21
CA ILE A 3 -1.51 0.05 5.19
C ILE A 3 -0.82 -0.22 3.86
N VAL A 4 -1.59 -0.48 2.81
CA VAL A 4 -1.11 -0.77 1.46
C VAL A 4 -1.70 0.25 0.49
N ASN A 5 -0.88 1.19 0.03
CA ASN A 5 -1.30 2.22 -0.91
C ASN A 5 -0.95 1.79 -2.34
N VAL A 6 -1.97 1.48 -3.14
CA VAL A 6 -1.84 1.02 -4.52
C VAL A 6 -2.10 2.19 -5.47
N THR A 7 -1.39 3.29 -5.27
CA THR A 7 -1.48 4.47 -6.15
C THR A 7 -0.10 4.87 -6.70
N PRO A 8 -0.01 5.29 -7.97
CA PRO A 8 1.25 5.76 -8.56
C PRO A 8 1.82 7.02 -7.87
N ASP A 9 0.96 7.78 -7.19
CA ASP A 9 1.25 9.06 -6.55
C ASP A 9 1.42 8.94 -5.01
N SER A 10 1.44 7.72 -4.47
CA SER A 10 1.59 7.46 -3.03
C SER A 10 2.89 8.05 -2.48
N PHE A 11 2.74 9.03 -1.56
CA PHE A 11 3.84 9.77 -0.94
C PHE A 11 4.59 8.94 0.13
N SER A 12 3.95 7.94 0.76
CA SER A 12 4.58 7.16 1.84
C SER A 12 5.60 6.14 1.32
N ASP A 13 5.34 5.58 0.13
CA ASP A 13 6.11 4.45 -0.40
C ASP A 13 7.01 4.88 -1.56
N GLY A 14 6.88 6.13 -2.02
CA GLY A 14 7.63 6.68 -3.16
C GLY A 14 7.26 6.04 -4.49
N GLY A 15 6.02 5.55 -4.64
CA GLY A 15 5.60 4.76 -5.79
C GLY A 15 6.18 3.34 -5.83
N ARG A 16 6.51 2.73 -4.67
CA ARG A 16 7.09 1.37 -4.57
C ARG A 16 6.21 0.24 -5.07
N PHE A 17 4.93 0.49 -5.30
CA PHE A 17 3.97 -0.47 -5.81
C PHE A 17 3.48 0.03 -7.17
N ARG A 18 4.29 -0.23 -8.21
CA ARG A 18 3.99 0.20 -9.59
C ARG A 18 2.99 -0.73 -10.27
N ASP A 19 2.78 -1.91 -9.69
CA ASP A 19 1.74 -2.86 -10.08
C ASP A 19 1.15 -3.57 -8.85
N THR A 20 0.00 -4.22 -9.07
CA THR A 20 -0.76 -4.92 -8.03
C THR A 20 0.00 -6.08 -7.39
N GLY A 21 1.00 -6.65 -8.06
CA GLY A 21 1.83 -7.73 -7.55
C GLY A 21 2.81 -7.26 -6.47
N GLU A 22 3.47 -6.11 -6.67
CA GLU A 22 4.34 -5.53 -5.64
C GLU A 22 3.53 -5.17 -4.37
N ALA A 23 2.31 -4.63 -4.54
CA ALA A 23 1.42 -4.33 -3.42
C ALA A 23 0.99 -5.59 -2.64
N ALA A 24 0.67 -6.67 -3.36
CA ALA A 24 0.32 -7.95 -2.75
C ALA A 24 1.49 -8.55 -1.96
N ALA A 25 2.71 -8.48 -2.48
CA ALA A 25 3.90 -8.97 -1.77
C ALA A 25 4.17 -8.20 -0.47
N ALA A 26 3.91 -6.89 -0.44
CA ALA A 26 4.01 -6.09 0.78
C ALA A 26 2.89 -6.42 1.79
N ALA A 27 1.66 -6.60 1.32
CA ALA A 27 0.56 -7.07 2.16
C ALA A 27 0.91 -8.42 2.84
N GLU A 28 1.46 -9.37 2.10
CA GLU A 28 1.91 -10.66 2.62
C GLU A 28 3.04 -10.51 3.66
N ALA A 29 3.96 -9.58 3.43
CA ALA A 29 5.01 -9.27 4.42
C ALA A 29 4.42 -8.72 5.72
N MET A 30 3.47 -7.78 5.64
CA MET A 30 2.80 -7.21 6.81
C MET A 30 2.04 -8.26 7.60
N VAL A 31 1.36 -9.20 6.93
CA VAL A 31 0.69 -10.33 7.59
C VAL A 31 1.71 -11.22 8.32
N ARG A 32 2.85 -11.54 7.69
CA ARG A 32 3.92 -12.32 8.33
C ARG A 32 4.53 -11.61 9.54
N GLU A 33 4.54 -10.29 9.54
CA GLU A 33 5.00 -9.46 10.66
C GLU A 33 3.95 -9.30 11.77
N GLY A 34 2.75 -9.85 11.58
CA GLY A 34 1.68 -9.88 12.59
C GLY A 34 0.59 -8.82 12.39
N ALA A 35 0.40 -8.31 11.17
CA ALA A 35 -0.74 -7.46 10.89
C ALA A 35 -2.04 -8.28 10.83
N ASP A 36 -2.93 -8.07 11.79
CA ASP A 36 -4.27 -8.71 11.81
C ASP A 36 -5.26 -8.10 10.81
N ILE A 37 -5.01 -6.85 10.41
CA ILE A 37 -5.87 -6.07 9.52
C ILE A 37 -4.98 -5.33 8.52
N LEU A 38 -5.44 -5.27 7.27
CA LEU A 38 -4.85 -4.47 6.21
C LEU A 38 -5.86 -3.43 5.72
N ASP A 39 -5.40 -2.19 5.60
CA ASP A 39 -6.12 -1.09 4.98
C ASP A 39 -5.53 -0.83 3.60
N VAL A 40 -6.34 -0.94 2.55
CA VAL A 40 -5.88 -0.90 1.16
C VAL A 40 -6.51 0.29 0.45
N GLY A 41 -5.68 1.25 0.06
CA GLY A 41 -6.10 2.47 -0.64
C GLY A 41 -5.72 2.45 -2.12
N GLY A 42 -6.70 2.57 -3.02
CA GLY A 42 -6.50 2.64 -4.47
C GLY A 42 -6.60 4.05 -5.06
N GLU A 43 -6.94 5.05 -4.24
CA GLU A 43 -6.99 6.46 -4.62
C GLU A 43 -6.40 7.31 -3.49
N SER A 44 -5.63 8.32 -3.88
CA SER A 44 -4.98 9.25 -2.96
C SER A 44 -5.92 10.41 -2.67
N THR A 45 -6.25 10.62 -1.40
CA THR A 45 -7.02 11.80 -0.96
C THR A 45 -6.11 13.00 -0.67
N ARG A 46 -4.86 12.97 -1.13
CA ARG A 46 -3.92 14.08 -0.90
C ARG A 46 -4.34 15.28 -1.77
N PRO A 47 -4.17 16.52 -1.29
CA PRO A 47 -4.40 17.70 -2.13
C PRO A 47 -3.49 17.67 -3.37
N GLY A 48 -4.10 17.64 -4.56
CA GLY A 48 -3.38 17.63 -5.84
C GLY A 48 -2.90 16.25 -6.32
N ALA A 49 -3.53 15.17 -5.87
CA ALA A 49 -3.45 13.84 -6.48
C ALA A 49 -4.15 13.80 -7.85
#